data_AF-A0A7S2U6A0-F1
#
_entry.id   AF-A0A7S2U6A0-F1
#
_cell.length_a   1.000
_cell.length_b   1.000
_cell.length_c   1.000
_cell.angle_alpha   90.00
_cell.angle_beta   90.00
_cell.angle_gamma   90.00
#
_symmetry.space_group_name_H-M   'P 1'
#
loop_
_entity.id
_entity.type
_entity.pdbx_description
1 polymer ?
#
loop_
_entity_poly.entity_id
_entity_poly.type
_entity_poly.pdbx_seq_one_letter_code
_entity_poly.pdbx_strand_id
1 'polypeptide(L)'
;MSSKFKGKATKYEDAFWDDLPSTIREAATVLGFDKESWDNYGWPESEEKSWEDLTPIERNAAETLGYDITSWDTKYSDKNWADVPKNVKEAAMSVGFTQELWDNDSWPEGLNKDWDDLTPAEQKAVMVLGYNKWAWE
;
A
#
# COMPACT_ATOMS: atom_id res chain seq x y z
N MET A 1 23.19 12.52 -14.15
CA MET A 1 21.71 12.63 -14.21
C MET A 1 21.17 11.52 -15.10
N SER A 2 20.97 10.33 -14.54
CA SER A 2 20.38 9.12 -15.14
C SER A 2 20.04 8.26 -13.93
N SER A 3 18.85 7.70 -13.67
CA SER A 3 17.79 7.14 -14.50
C SER A 3 16.50 7.22 -13.67
N LYS A 4 15.41 7.86 -14.14
CA LYS A 4 14.25 7.20 -14.76
C LYS A 4 13.80 5.94 -14.03
N PHE A 5 13.00 6.08 -12.98
CA PHE A 5 12.13 5.00 -12.52
C PHE A 5 10.72 5.27 -13.05
N LYS A 6 10.39 4.55 -14.12
CA LYS A 6 9.02 4.40 -14.60
C LYS A 6 8.34 3.43 -13.65
N GLY A 7 7.75 3.91 -12.56
CA GLY A 7 6.67 3.15 -11.94
C GLY A 7 5.65 2.88 -13.04
N LYS A 8 5.35 1.62 -13.34
CA LYS A 8 4.27 1.30 -14.28
C LYS A 8 3.00 1.81 -13.60
N ALA A 9 2.59 3.01 -14.00
CA ALA A 9 1.22 3.49 -13.89
C ALA A 9 0.29 2.31 -14.17
N THR A 10 -0.59 2.01 -13.23
CA THR A 10 -1.50 0.89 -13.37
C THR A 10 -2.31 1.14 -14.62
N LYS A 11 -2.45 0.13 -15.48
CA LYS A 11 -2.92 0.34 -16.86
C LYS A 11 -4.32 0.96 -16.97
N TYR A 12 -5.06 1.00 -15.87
CA TYR A 12 -6.49 1.29 -15.82
C TYR A 12 -6.90 2.29 -14.72
N GLU A 13 -5.95 2.96 -14.06
CA GLU A 13 -6.25 3.92 -12.97
C GLU A 13 -7.09 5.13 -13.40
N ASP A 14 -7.09 5.45 -14.69
CA ASP A 14 -7.91 6.52 -15.29
C ASP A 14 -9.20 6.00 -15.97
N ALA A 15 -9.44 4.69 -15.96
CA ALA A 15 -10.62 4.09 -16.58
C ALA A 15 -11.77 3.97 -15.57
N PHE A 16 -12.97 4.36 -15.96
CA PHE A 16 -14.17 4.10 -15.17
C PHE A 16 -14.47 2.59 -15.14
N TRP A 17 -15.08 2.12 -14.06
CA TRP A 17 -15.41 0.72 -13.80
C TRP A 17 -16.19 0.06 -14.96
N ASP A 18 -17.07 0.82 -15.60
CA ASP A 18 -17.87 0.35 -16.73
C ASP A 18 -17.02 0.17 -18.01
N ASP A 19 -15.91 0.89 -18.14
CA ASP A 19 -14.98 0.85 -19.27
C ASP A 19 -13.86 -0.18 -19.08
N LEU A 20 -13.76 -0.78 -17.88
CA LEU A 20 -12.79 -1.83 -17.61
C LEU A 20 -13.08 -3.09 -18.43
N PRO A 21 -12.05 -3.73 -19.03
CA PRO A 21 -12.19 -5.08 -19.55
C PRO A 21 -12.68 -6.02 -18.46
N SER A 22 -13.49 -7.01 -18.83
CA SER A 22 -14.09 -7.94 -17.86
C SER A 22 -13.07 -8.61 -16.94
N THR A 23 -11.90 -8.98 -17.47
CA THR A 23 -10.78 -9.58 -16.72
C THR A 23 -10.18 -8.63 -15.69
N ILE A 24 -10.13 -7.33 -15.97
CA ILE A 24 -9.61 -6.31 -15.05
C ILE A 24 -10.62 -6.05 -13.95
N ARG A 25 -11.90 -5.97 -14.31
CA ARG A 25 -12.98 -5.79 -13.34
C ARG A 25 -13.10 -6.98 -12.39
N GLU A 26 -12.93 -8.20 -12.89
CA GLU A 26 -12.87 -9.40 -12.04
C GLU A 26 -11.67 -9.36 -11.09
N ALA A 27 -10.49 -8.99 -11.57
CA ALA A 27 -9.30 -8.82 -10.72
C ALA A 27 -9.51 -7.73 -9.66
N ALA A 28 -10.09 -6.58 -10.03
CA ALA A 28 -10.42 -5.52 -9.09
C ALA A 28 -11.41 -6.02 -8.03
N THR A 29 -12.44 -6.78 -8.44
CA THR A 29 -13.42 -7.37 -7.52
C THR A 29 -12.77 -8.37 -6.56
N VAL A 30 -11.78 -9.14 -7.03
CA VAL A 30 -11.02 -10.07 -6.18
C VAL A 30 -10.23 -9.34 -5.09
N LEU A 31 -9.69 -8.16 -5.38
CA LEU A 31 -9.06 -7.32 -4.38
C LEU A 31 -10.08 -6.63 -3.45
N GLY A 32 -11.38 -6.73 -3.75
CA GLY A 32 -12.43 -6.08 -2.98
C GLY A 32 -12.75 -4.66 -3.44
N PHE A 33 -12.38 -4.29 -4.68
CA PHE A 33 -12.98 -3.11 -5.31
C PHE A 33 -14.42 -3.41 -5.75
N ASP A 34 -15.24 -2.40 -5.69
CA ASP A 34 -16.53 -2.30 -6.36
C ASP A 34 -16.55 -1.03 -7.23
N LYS A 35 -17.66 -0.81 -7.95
CA LYS A 35 -17.80 0.35 -8.81
C LYS A 35 -17.61 1.68 -8.07
N GLU A 36 -18.15 1.78 -6.87
CA GLU A 36 -18.12 3.03 -6.12
C GLU A 36 -16.70 3.33 -5.63
N SER A 37 -16.04 2.35 -5.03
CA SER A 37 -14.64 2.46 -4.61
C SER A 37 -13.70 2.68 -5.79
N TRP A 38 -13.90 2.01 -6.93
CA TRP A 38 -13.05 2.23 -8.09
C TRP A 38 -13.22 3.63 -8.70
N ASP A 39 -14.45 4.03 -9.02
CA ASP A 39 -14.72 5.31 -9.70
C ASP A 39 -14.45 6.53 -8.81
N ASN A 40 -14.40 6.35 -7.49
CA ASN A 40 -14.09 7.42 -6.52
C ASN A 40 -12.69 7.32 -5.91
N TYR A 41 -11.79 6.53 -6.49
CA TYR A 41 -10.42 6.32 -5.97
C TYR A 41 -10.39 5.87 -4.49
N GLY A 42 -11.41 5.12 -4.09
CA GLY A 42 -11.48 4.41 -2.82
C GLY A 42 -10.54 3.20 -2.80
N TRP A 43 -10.39 2.63 -1.61
CA TRP A 43 -9.45 1.53 -1.38
C TRP A 43 -10.13 0.16 -1.38
N PRO A 44 -9.45 -0.87 -1.90
CA PRO A 44 -9.91 -2.24 -1.85
C PRO A 44 -9.82 -2.82 -0.43
N GLU A 45 -10.64 -3.81 -0.11
CA GLU A 45 -10.50 -4.55 1.17
C GLU A 45 -9.11 -5.17 1.32
N SER A 46 -8.48 -5.60 0.23
CA SER A 46 -7.13 -6.14 0.24
C SER A 46 -6.04 -5.10 0.50
N GLU A 47 -6.33 -3.79 0.57
CA GLU A 47 -5.33 -2.75 0.94
C GLU A 47 -4.82 -2.94 2.38
N GLU A 48 -5.61 -3.57 3.25
CA GLU A 48 -5.15 -3.89 4.60
C GLU A 48 -4.10 -5.03 4.63
N LYS A 49 -3.80 -5.64 3.48
CA LYS A 49 -2.83 -6.73 3.33
C LYS A 49 -1.58 -6.23 2.59
N SER A 50 -0.42 -6.58 3.14
CA SER A 50 0.84 -6.46 2.40
C SER A 50 0.85 -7.40 1.18
N TRP A 51 1.72 -7.17 0.20
CA TRP A 51 1.84 -8.05 -0.97
C TRP A 51 2.05 -9.51 -0.57
N GLU A 52 2.76 -9.74 0.54
CA GLU A 52 3.03 -11.08 1.07
C GLU A 52 1.82 -11.73 1.76
N ASP A 53 0.90 -10.92 2.31
CA ASP A 53 -0.35 -11.37 2.94
C ASP A 53 -1.50 -11.54 1.93
N LEU A 54 -1.33 -11.08 0.68
CA LEU A 54 -2.27 -11.38 -0.39
C LEU A 54 -2.33 -12.89 -0.62
N THR A 55 -3.55 -13.43 -0.68
CA THR A 55 -3.75 -14.80 -1.13
C THR A 55 -3.24 -14.96 -2.57
N PRO A 56 -2.91 -16.18 -3.03
CA PRO A 56 -2.45 -16.38 -4.41
C PRO A 56 -3.41 -15.81 -5.47
N ILE A 57 -4.71 -15.78 -5.17
CA ILE A 57 -5.75 -15.24 -6.05
C ILE A 57 -5.72 -13.71 -6.06
N GLU A 58 -5.59 -13.07 -4.88
CA GLU A 58 -5.44 -11.61 -4.77
C GLU A 58 -4.13 -11.12 -5.40
N ARG A 59 -3.02 -11.82 -5.19
CA ARG A 59 -1.73 -11.45 -5.78
C ARG A 59 -1.78 -11.50 -7.31
N ASN A 60 -2.34 -12.57 -7.87
CA ASN A 60 -2.54 -12.68 -9.32
C ASN A 60 -3.49 -11.60 -9.87
N ALA A 61 -4.49 -11.19 -9.08
CA ALA A 61 -5.37 -10.08 -9.42
C ALA A 61 -4.62 -8.73 -9.41
N ALA A 62 -3.82 -8.46 -8.39
CA ALA A 62 -2.96 -7.28 -8.32
C ALA A 62 -1.99 -7.21 -9.52
N GLU A 63 -1.34 -8.33 -9.87
CA GLU A 63 -0.49 -8.43 -11.06
C GLU A 63 -1.27 -8.17 -12.37
N THR A 64 -2.51 -8.66 -12.45
CA THR A 64 -3.41 -8.45 -13.61
C THR A 64 -3.78 -6.97 -13.80
N LEU A 65 -3.93 -6.24 -12.69
CA LEU A 65 -4.13 -4.78 -12.67
C LEU A 65 -2.85 -4.00 -12.99
N GLY A 66 -1.70 -4.67 -12.94
CA GLY A 66 -0.39 -4.11 -13.23
C GLY A 66 0.39 -3.69 -11.99
N TYR A 67 -0.08 -4.04 -10.80
CA TYR A 67 0.68 -3.89 -9.57
C TYR A 67 1.78 -4.96 -9.48
N ASP A 68 2.92 -4.57 -8.95
CA ASP A 68 3.95 -5.45 -8.42
C ASP A 68 4.18 -5.14 -6.93
N ILE A 69 4.96 -5.99 -6.26
CA ILE A 69 5.30 -5.83 -4.84
C ILE A 69 5.79 -4.43 -4.50
N THR A 70 6.54 -3.78 -5.39
CA THR A 70 7.06 -2.44 -5.15
C THR A 70 5.92 -1.43 -5.20
N SER A 71 5.12 -1.43 -6.27
CA SER A 71 3.97 -0.52 -6.38
C SER A 71 2.87 -0.75 -5.33
N TRP A 72 2.78 -1.97 -4.78
CA TRP A 72 1.80 -2.33 -3.76
C TRP A 72 2.26 -1.94 -2.35
N ASP A 73 3.50 -2.29 -1.99
CA ASP A 73 4.02 -2.07 -0.63
C ASP A 73 4.76 -0.72 -0.48
N THR A 74 5.42 -0.15 -1.48
CA THR A 74 6.21 1.10 -1.33
C THR A 74 5.45 2.39 -1.65
N LYS A 75 4.13 2.38 -1.46
CA LYS A 75 3.21 3.41 -1.96
C LYS A 75 3.40 4.82 -1.37
N TYR A 76 4.02 4.92 -0.19
CA TYR A 76 4.14 6.18 0.56
C TYR A 76 5.58 6.61 0.85
N SER A 77 6.59 5.83 0.45
CA SER A 77 8.00 6.13 0.75
C SER A 77 8.48 7.46 0.17
N ASP A 78 7.90 7.90 -0.96
CA ASP A 78 8.31 9.13 -1.66
C ASP A 78 7.38 10.33 -1.35
N LYS A 79 6.42 10.18 -0.44
CA LYS A 79 5.47 11.23 -0.09
C LYS A 79 5.91 11.96 1.17
N ASN A 80 5.92 13.28 1.14
CA ASN A 80 5.97 14.07 2.37
C ASN A 80 4.71 13.80 3.19
N TRP A 81 4.80 13.94 4.51
CA TRP A 81 3.69 13.77 5.43
C TRP A 81 2.45 14.52 4.96
N ALA A 82 2.58 15.73 4.40
CA ALA A 82 1.44 16.50 3.87
C ALA A 82 0.59 15.71 2.85
N ASP A 83 1.22 14.93 1.99
CA ASP A 83 0.61 14.21 0.86
C ASP A 83 0.22 12.75 1.20
N VAL A 84 0.50 12.31 2.43
CA VAL A 84 0.10 11.01 2.95
C VAL A 84 -1.38 11.04 3.36
N PRO A 85 -2.19 10.03 2.96
CA PRO A 85 -3.59 9.91 3.36
C PRO A 85 -3.80 9.88 4.88
N LYS A 86 -4.98 10.30 5.35
CA LYS A 86 -5.28 10.42 6.79
C LYS A 86 -5.18 9.09 7.54
N ASN A 87 -5.66 7.99 6.94
CA ASN A 87 -5.59 6.64 7.53
C ASN A 87 -4.14 6.18 7.73
N VAL A 88 -3.26 6.48 6.77
CA VAL A 88 -1.82 6.15 6.85
C VAL A 88 -1.14 7.00 7.91
N LYS A 89 -1.46 8.29 8.01
CA LYS A 89 -0.99 9.16 9.11
C LYS A 89 -1.39 8.63 10.48
N GLU A 90 -2.64 8.20 10.63
CA GLU A 90 -3.14 7.65 11.89
C GLU A 90 -2.40 6.35 12.26
N ALA A 91 -2.15 5.47 11.29
CA ALA A 91 -1.33 4.28 11.48
C ALA A 91 0.12 4.65 11.86
N ALA A 92 0.73 5.59 11.15
CA ALA A 92 2.09 6.07 11.39
C ALA A 92 2.23 6.64 12.81
N MET A 93 1.30 7.50 13.22
CA MET A 93 1.25 8.06 14.57
C MET A 93 1.05 6.99 15.64
N SER A 94 0.28 5.94 15.36
CA SER A 94 0.04 4.85 16.32
C SER A 94 1.30 4.06 16.66
N VAL A 95 2.28 4.04 15.75
CA VAL A 95 3.59 3.39 15.93
C VAL A 95 4.72 4.39 16.20
N GLY A 96 4.39 5.65 16.41
CA GLY A 96 5.33 6.68 16.88
C GLY A 96 5.97 7.54 15.79
N PHE A 97 5.59 7.40 14.52
CA PHE A 97 6.00 8.37 13.50
C PHE A 97 5.36 9.73 13.77
N THR A 98 6.17 10.76 13.60
CA THR A 98 5.72 12.16 13.55
C THR A 98 6.00 12.69 12.14
N GLN A 99 5.40 13.84 11.81
CA GLN A 99 5.73 14.52 10.56
C GLN A 99 7.24 14.77 10.43
N GLU A 100 7.90 15.19 11.50
CA GLU A 100 9.33 15.46 11.48
C GLU A 100 10.14 14.18 11.20
N LEU A 101 9.78 13.06 11.84
CA LEU A 101 10.44 11.79 11.58
C LEU A 101 10.22 11.31 10.15
N TRP A 102 8.99 11.41 9.66
CA TRP A 102 8.62 11.00 8.31
C TRP A 102 9.33 11.83 7.24
N ASP A 103 9.25 13.17 7.33
CA ASP A 103 9.83 14.07 6.34
C ASP A 103 11.37 14.08 6.36
N ASN A 104 12.00 13.57 7.42
CA ASN A 104 13.46 13.42 7.55
C ASN A 104 13.93 11.96 7.44
N ASP A 105 13.11 11.04 6.92
CA ASP A 105 13.45 9.62 6.76
C ASP A 105 14.02 8.98 8.05
N SER A 106 13.49 9.39 9.20
CA SER A 106 13.97 9.02 10.52
C SER A 106 13.06 7.98 11.17
N TRP A 107 13.66 6.97 11.80
CA TRP A 107 12.92 5.88 12.43
C TRP A 107 12.46 6.23 13.85
N PRO A 108 11.22 5.93 14.23
CA PRO A 108 10.77 6.14 15.60
C PRO A 108 11.39 5.10 16.54
N GLU A 109 11.84 5.54 17.72
CA GLU A 109 12.46 4.65 18.72
C GLU A 109 11.54 3.50 19.16
N GLY A 110 10.22 3.73 19.14
CA GLY A 110 9.21 2.72 19.50
C GLY A 110 9.16 1.51 18.56
N LEU A 111 9.68 1.64 17.34
CA LEU A 111 9.78 0.58 16.33
C LEU A 111 11.19 -0.02 16.21
N ASN A 112 12.11 0.28 17.14
CA ASN A 112 13.42 -0.37 17.20
C ASN A 112 13.30 -1.76 17.87
N LYS A 113 12.54 -2.65 17.22
CA LYS A 113 12.22 -4.02 17.66
C LYS A 113 12.26 -4.95 16.46
N ASP A 114 12.53 -6.23 16.71
CA ASP A 114 12.33 -7.26 15.70
C ASP A 114 10.85 -7.37 15.34
N TRP A 115 10.54 -7.79 14.10
CA TRP A 115 9.16 -7.95 13.65
C TRP A 115 8.31 -8.81 14.58
N ASP A 116 8.90 -9.88 15.12
CA ASP A 116 8.24 -10.83 16.01
C ASP A 116 7.99 -10.26 17.43
N ASP A 117 8.64 -9.14 17.78
CA ASP A 117 8.45 -8.40 19.04
C ASP A 117 7.42 -7.26 18.92
N LEU A 118 6.94 -6.98 17.71
CA LEU A 118 5.84 -6.05 17.48
C LEU A 118 4.51 -6.68 17.94
N THR A 119 3.68 -5.88 18.59
CA THR A 119 2.30 -6.27 18.86
C THR A 119 1.51 -6.42 17.56
N PRO A 120 0.42 -7.23 17.53
CA PRO A 120 -0.41 -7.34 16.32
C PRO A 120 -0.93 -6.01 15.80
N ALA A 121 -1.15 -5.03 16.69
CA ALA A 121 -1.54 -3.68 16.33
C ALA A 121 -0.40 -2.89 15.67
N GLU A 122 0.82 -2.99 16.19
CA GLU A 122 2.02 -2.39 15.57
C GLU A 122 2.31 -3.02 14.21
N GLN A 123 2.25 -4.36 14.09
CA GLN A 123 2.40 -5.07 12.81
C GLN A 123 1.39 -4.57 11.78
N LYS A 124 0.10 -4.51 12.14
CA LYS A 124 -0.94 -4.00 11.24
C LYS A 124 -0.67 -2.55 10.85
N ALA A 125 -0.25 -1.71 11.80
CA ALA A 125 0.03 -0.31 11.53
C ALA A 125 1.23 -0.14 10.59
N VAL A 126 2.35 -0.86 10.79
CA VAL A 126 3.51 -0.77 9.89
C VAL A 126 3.25 -1.40 8.53
N MET A 127 2.36 -2.40 8.43
CA MET A 127 1.82 -2.89 7.15
C MET A 127 1.07 -1.81 6.40
N VAL A 128 0.24 -1.00 7.08
CA VAL A 128 -0.45 0.14 6.45
C VAL A 128 0.54 1.20 5.94
N LEU A 129 1.74 1.27 6.53
CA LEU A 129 2.84 2.12 6.06
C LEU A 129 3.64 1.52 4.90
N GLY A 130 3.40 0.24 4.57
CA GLY A 130 4.12 -0.47 3.52
C GLY A 130 5.22 -1.41 3.98
N TYR A 131 5.41 -1.60 5.29
CA TYR A 131 6.40 -2.53 5.82
C TYR A 131 5.80 -3.91 6.09
N ASN A 132 6.54 -4.96 5.74
CA ASN A 132 6.15 -6.35 6.01
C ASN A 132 7.31 -7.11 6.66
N LYS A 133 7.06 -8.33 7.14
CA LYS A 133 8.07 -9.17 7.82
C LYS A 133 9.38 -9.33 7.04
N TRP A 134 9.33 -9.33 5.71
CA TRP A 134 10.49 -9.54 4.84
C TRP A 134 11.23 -8.25 4.50
N ALA A 135 10.57 -7.10 4.67
CA ALA A 135 11.15 -5.76 4.50
C ALA A 135 11.57 -5.12 5.83
N TRP A 136 11.41 -5.85 6.95
CA TRP A 136 11.77 -5.42 8.30
C TRP A 136 13.15 -5.98 8.68
N GLU A 137 14.18 -5.12 8.63
CA GLU A 137 15.55 -5.40 9.11
C GLU A 137 16.07 -4.25 9.98
#